data_AF-A0A9X2YNV3-F1
#
_entry.id   AF-A0A9X2YNV3-F1
#
_cell.length_a   1.000
_cell.length_b   1.000
_cell.length_c   1.000
_cell.angle_alpha   90.00
_cell.angle_beta   90.00
_cell.angle_gamma   90.00
#
_symmetry.space_group_name_H-M   'P 1'
#
loop_
_entity.id
_entity.type
_entity.pdbx_description
1 polymer ?
#
loop_
_entity_poly.entity_id
_entity_poly.type
_entity_poly.pdbx_seq_one_letter_code
_entity_poly.pdbx_strand_id
1 'polypeptide(L)'
;MEAFASVYVDMAASPAAVRAAVTDLPLPDGVLEAVVDDRSVTDTFGCRIAVDLTGTFDEQGDGLTIAREYARQLSALLGVPAFAFPDLLRLDSPHRFLQ
;
A
#
# COMPACT_ATOMS: atom_id res chain seq x y z
N MET A 1 -11.79 -17.32 -0.79
CA MET A 1 -10.37 -16.96 -0.65
C MET A 1 -10.35 -15.46 -0.75
N GLU A 2 -9.98 -14.78 0.33
CA GLU A 2 -9.88 -13.32 0.34
C GLU A 2 -8.55 -12.95 -0.30
N ALA A 3 -8.59 -12.13 -1.34
CA ALA A 3 -7.42 -11.65 -2.04
C ALA A 3 -6.78 -10.52 -1.23
N PHE A 4 -5.44 -10.43 -1.28
CA PHE A 4 -4.68 -9.46 -0.50
C PHE A 4 -3.70 -8.66 -1.36
N ALA A 5 -3.63 -7.36 -1.13
CA ALA A 5 -2.60 -6.50 -1.69
C ALA A 5 -2.20 -5.43 -0.67
N SER A 6 -0.94 -5.00 -0.66
CA SER A 6 -0.44 -4.02 0.31
C SER A 6 0.24 -2.83 -0.34
N VAL A 7 -0.01 -1.67 0.27
CA VAL A 7 0.56 -0.36 -0.08
C VAL A 7 1.32 0.20 1.12
N TYR A 8 2.50 0.76 0.89
CA TYR A 8 3.35 1.32 1.93
C TYR A 8 3.52 2.82 1.72
N VAL A 9 3.22 3.59 2.76
CA VAL A 9 3.29 5.05 2.74
C VAL A 9 4.59 5.51 3.38
N ASP A 10 5.23 6.51 2.78
CA ASP A 10 6.43 7.14 3.32
C ASP A 10 6.21 7.76 4.71
N MET A 11 7.25 7.73 5.53
CA MET A 11 7.22 8.18 6.93
C MET A 11 7.08 9.68 7.12
N ALA A 12 7.16 10.47 6.05
CA ALA A 12 6.76 11.86 6.08
C ALA A 12 5.25 12.05 6.42
N ALA A 13 4.40 11.03 6.20
CA ALA A 13 3.01 11.06 6.63
C ALA A 13 2.81 10.52 8.05
N SER A 14 1.98 11.22 8.84
CA SER A 14 1.56 10.72 10.16
C SER A 14 0.50 9.61 10.02
N PRO A 15 0.42 8.65 10.96
CA PRO A 15 -0.64 7.62 10.96
C PRO A 15 -2.06 8.18 10.92
N ALA A 16 -2.30 9.31 11.59
CA ALA A 16 -3.59 9.98 11.56
C ALA A 16 -3.94 10.51 10.17
N ALA A 17 -2.97 11.10 9.47
CA ALA A 17 -3.15 11.57 8.10
C ALA A 17 -3.40 10.40 7.14
N VAL A 18 -2.68 9.28 7.28
CA VAL A 18 -2.89 8.07 6.47
C VAL A 18 -4.30 7.52 6.69
N ARG A 19 -4.77 7.41 7.94
CA ARG A 19 -6.15 6.97 8.23
C ARG A 19 -7.21 7.87 7.63
N ALA A 20 -7.05 9.18 7.75
CA ALA A 20 -7.98 10.13 7.14
C ALA A 20 -8.02 9.94 5.62
N ALA A 21 -6.85 9.88 4.97
CA ALA A 21 -6.75 9.68 3.53
C ALA A 21 -7.36 8.35 3.06
N VAL A 22 -7.14 7.25 3.79
CA VAL A 22 -7.75 5.95 3.48
C VAL A 22 -9.27 5.97 3.66
N THR A 23 -9.78 6.75 4.61
CA THR A 23 -11.24 6.92 4.80
C THR A 23 -11.87 7.74 3.68
N ASP A 24 -11.15 8.72 3.15
CA ASP A 24 -11.64 9.63 2.10
C ASP A 24 -11.51 9.04 0.68
N LEU A 25 -10.62 8.07 0.48
CA LEU A 25 -10.42 7.45 -0.83
C LEU A 25 -11.49 6.41 -1.14
N PRO A 26 -12.02 6.39 -2.38
CA PRO A 26 -12.87 5.30 -2.82
C PRO A 26 -12.08 3.99 -2.88
N LEU A 27 -12.71 2.90 -2.46
CA LEU A 27 -12.13 1.57 -2.63
C LEU A 27 -12.10 1.20 -4.12
N PRO A 28 -10.98 0.64 -4.63
CA PRO A 28 -10.92 0.10 -5.99
C PRO A 28 -11.90 -1.05 -6.19
N ASP A 29 -12.27 -1.31 -7.45
CA ASP A 29 -13.15 -2.42 -7.79
C ASP A 29 -12.62 -3.76 -7.25
N GLY A 30 -13.49 -4.52 -6.59
CA GLY A 30 -13.14 -5.80 -5.98
C GLY A 30 -12.45 -5.71 -4.62
N VAL A 31 -12.06 -4.52 -4.15
CA VAL A 31 -11.58 -4.30 -2.78
C VAL A 31 -12.79 -4.09 -1.86
N LEU A 32 -12.85 -4.84 -0.77
CA LEU A 32 -13.91 -4.77 0.24
C LEU A 32 -13.51 -3.92 1.44
N GLU A 33 -12.21 -3.90 1.76
CA GLU A 33 -11.68 -3.18 2.91
C GLU A 33 -10.27 -2.66 2.64
N ALA A 34 -9.96 -1.49 3.20
CA ALA A 34 -8.62 -0.94 3.26
C ALA A 34 -8.27 -0.64 4.73
N VAL A 35 -7.32 -1.38 5.29
CA VAL A 35 -6.94 -1.30 6.71
C VAL A 35 -5.56 -0.67 6.84
N VAL A 36 -5.45 0.38 7.65
CA VAL A 36 -4.15 0.96 7.99
C VAL A 36 -3.50 0.16 9.11
N ASP A 37 -2.35 -0.45 8.84
CA ASP A 37 -1.49 -1.02 9.88
C ASP A 37 -0.39 -0.01 10.25
N ASP A 38 -0.68 0.76 11.30
CA ASP A 38 0.27 1.66 11.96
C ASP A 38 0.87 1.07 13.24
N ARG A 39 0.51 -0.16 13.60
CA ARG A 39 0.98 -0.85 14.81
C ARG A 39 2.22 -1.70 14.53
N SER A 40 2.35 -2.20 13.30
CA SER A 40 3.52 -2.98 12.84
C SER A 40 4.59 -2.11 12.17
N VAL A 41 4.61 -0.80 12.46
CA VAL A 41 5.66 0.16 12.03
C VAL A 41 7.06 -0.23 12.54
N THR A 42 7.16 -1.26 13.38
CA THR A 42 8.42 -1.89 13.78
C THR A 42 8.95 -2.80 12.67
N ASP A 43 10.08 -2.44 12.07
CA ASP A 43 10.91 -3.25 11.14
C ASP A 43 10.36 -3.52 9.72
N THR A 44 9.14 -3.09 9.40
CA THR A 44 8.57 -3.29 8.06
C THR A 44 9.08 -2.21 7.09
N PHE A 45 9.89 -2.60 6.09
CA PHE A 45 10.42 -1.74 5.00
C PHE A 45 10.77 -0.32 5.42
N GLY A 46 11.76 -0.16 6.30
CA GLY A 46 12.19 1.18 6.74
C GLY A 46 11.16 1.91 7.60
N CYS A 47 10.39 1.17 8.40
CA CYS A 47 9.36 1.67 9.30
C CYS A 47 8.17 2.34 8.59
N ARG A 48 7.82 1.97 7.37
CA ARG A 48 6.69 2.59 6.64
C ARG A 48 5.33 2.13 7.18
N ILE A 49 4.32 2.98 7.03
CA ILE A 49 2.93 2.63 7.40
C ILE A 49 2.34 1.80 6.26
N ALA A 50 1.81 0.62 6.60
CA ALA A 50 1.16 -0.25 5.63
C ALA A 50 -0.34 0.04 5.54
N VAL A 51 -0.89 -0.11 4.34
CA VAL A 51 -2.32 -0.13 4.06
C VAL A 51 -2.62 -1.41 3.31
N ASP A 52 -3.39 -2.27 3.95
CA ASP A 52 -3.75 -3.59 3.47
C ASP A 52 -5.12 -3.53 2.78
N LEU A 53 -5.16 -3.99 1.54
CA LEU A 53 -6.35 -4.05 0.70
C LEU A 53 -6.81 -5.50 0.65
N THR A 54 -7.99 -5.78 1.17
CA THR A 54 -8.60 -7.11 1.14
C THR A 54 -9.87 -7.11 0.32
N GLY A 55 -10.14 -8.21 -0.39
CA GLY A 55 -11.38 -8.29 -1.17
C GLY A 55 -11.54 -9.55 -2.01
N THR A 56 -12.27 -9.43 -3.11
CA THR A 56 -12.64 -10.52 -4.02
C THR A 56 -11.98 -10.42 -5.39
N PHE A 57 -11.03 -9.50 -5.57
CA PHE A 57 -10.27 -9.35 -6.81
C PHE A 57 -9.38 -10.57 -7.09
N ASP A 58 -8.90 -10.75 -8.32
CA ASP A 58 -7.87 -11.75 -8.61
C ASP A 58 -6.52 -11.24 -8.10
N GLU A 59 -6.02 -11.84 -7.02
CA GLU A 59 -4.74 -11.44 -6.44
C GLU A 59 -3.57 -11.51 -7.43
N GLN A 60 -3.55 -12.53 -8.30
CA GLN A 60 -2.45 -12.74 -9.24
C GLN A 60 -2.56 -11.84 -10.47
N GLY A 61 -3.78 -11.63 -10.97
CA GLY A 61 -4.04 -10.80 -12.16
C GLY A 61 -4.13 -9.30 -11.86
N ASP A 62 -4.92 -8.94 -10.84
CA ASP A 62 -5.35 -7.56 -10.57
C ASP A 62 -4.65 -6.95 -9.35
N GLY A 63 -4.17 -7.77 -8.40
CA GLY A 63 -3.65 -7.28 -7.12
C GLY A 63 -2.54 -6.23 -7.24
N LEU A 64 -1.58 -6.42 -8.16
CA LEU A 64 -0.53 -5.44 -8.41
C LEU A 64 -1.07 -4.14 -9.02
N THR A 65 -2.01 -4.24 -9.95
CA THR A 65 -2.62 -3.07 -10.60
C THR A 65 -3.43 -2.27 -9.59
N ILE A 66 -4.24 -2.94 -8.77
CA ILE A 66 -5.00 -2.36 -7.66
C ILE A 66 -4.06 -1.65 -6.67
N ALA A 67 -3.01 -2.33 -6.20
CA ALA A 67 -2.07 -1.73 -5.27
C ALA A 67 -1.36 -0.50 -5.84
N ARG A 68 -0.95 -0.53 -7.11
CA ARG A 68 -0.28 0.61 -7.77
C ARG A 68 -1.21 1.80 -7.93
N GLU A 69 -2.43 1.56 -8.38
CA GLU A 69 -3.40 2.63 -8.58
C GLU A 69 -3.82 3.24 -7.24
N TYR A 70 -4.06 2.41 -6.23
CA TYR A 70 -4.36 2.88 -4.87
C TYR A 70 -3.18 3.66 -4.28
N ALA A 71 -1.95 3.18 -4.42
CA ALA A 71 -0.75 3.89 -4.00
C ALA A 71 -0.61 5.26 -4.69
N ARG A 72 -0.90 5.35 -5.99
CA ARG A 72 -0.88 6.61 -6.74
C ARG A 72 -1.88 7.62 -6.19
N GLN A 73 -3.11 7.18 -5.91
CA GLN A 73 -4.16 8.05 -5.35
C GLN A 73 -3.83 8.49 -3.93
N LEU A 74 -3.37 7.56 -3.09
CA LEU A 74 -2.96 7.82 -1.71
C LEU A 74 -1.78 8.79 -1.64
N SER A 75 -0.80 8.62 -2.53
CA SER A 75 0.33 9.54 -2.65
C SER A 75 -0.11 10.94 -3.07
N ALA A 76 -1.02 11.04 -4.04
CA ALA A 76 -1.55 12.32 -4.49
C ALA A 76 -2.33 13.06 -3.39
N LEU A 77 -3.08 12.32 -2.55
CA LEU A 77 -3.86 12.90 -1.46
C LEU A 77 -2.99 13.33 -0.28
N LEU A 78 -1.96 12.54 0.06
CA LEU A 78 -1.08 12.81 1.20
C LEU A 78 0.08 13.77 0.87
N GLY A 79 0.42 13.95 -0.41
CA GLY A 79 1.58 14.73 -0.84
C GLY A 79 2.93 14.08 -0.50
N VAL A 80 2.93 12.78 -0.15
CA VAL A 80 4.13 11.99 0.12
C VAL A 80 4.12 10.72 -0.73
N PRO A 81 5.28 10.09 -0.98
CA PRO A 81 5.31 8.84 -1.75
C PRO A 81 4.53 7.70 -1.08
N ALA A 82 3.84 6.90 -1.89
CA ALA A 82 3.28 5.62 -1.49
C ALA A 82 3.56 4.58 -2.59
N PHE A 83 3.78 3.33 -2.20
CA PHE A 83 4.27 2.28 -3.10
C PHE A 83 3.50 0.98 -2.90
N ALA A 84 3.17 0.31 -4.01
CA ALA A 84 2.78 -1.10 -3.95
C ALA A 84 3.95 -1.95 -3.45
N PHE A 85 3.66 -3.01 -2.70
CA PHE A 85 4.69 -3.90 -2.13
C PHE A 85 5.75 -4.38 -3.14
N PRO A 86 5.39 -4.89 -4.34
CA PRO A 86 6.40 -5.38 -5.28
C PRO A 86 7.30 -4.27 -5.85
N ASP A 87 6.81 -3.03 -5.91
CA ASP A 87 7.61 -1.89 -6.35
C ASP A 87 8.53 -1.39 -5.25
N LEU A 88 8.07 -1.42 -4.00
CA LEU A 88 8.88 -1.13 -2.83
C LEU A 88 10.05 -2.13 -2.71
N LEU A 89 9.79 -3.42 -2.91
CA LEU A 89 10.83 -4.45 -2.91
C LEU A 89 11.95 -4.17 -3.93
N ARG A 90 11.58 -3.68 -5.12
CA ARG A 90 12.57 -3.29 -6.14
C ARG A 90 13.35 -2.06 -5.72
N LEU A 91 12.70 -1.10 -5.06
CA LEU A 91 13.31 0.15 -4.61
C LEU A 91 14.30 -0.08 -3.45
N ASP A 92 13.89 -0.83 -2.42
CA ASP A 92 14.66 -1.05 -1.20
C ASP A 92 15.69 -2.20 -1.34
N SER A 93 15.54 -3.09 -2.33
CA SER A 93 16.46 -4.21 -2.58
C SER A 93 16.88 -4.34 -4.06
N PRO A 94 17.51 -3.30 -4.65
CA PRO A 94 17.86 -3.30 -6.07
C PRO A 94 18.86 -4.41 -6.44
N HIS A 95 19.73 -4.83 -5.50
CA HIS A 95 20.73 -5.87 -5.73
C HIS A 95 20.17 -7.30 -5.76
N ARG A 96 18.94 -7.54 -5.31
CA ARG A 96 18.34 -8.89 -5.23
C ARG A 96 17.65 -9.33 -6.52
N PHE A 97 17.44 -8.40 -7.45
CA PHE A 97 16.75 -8.63 -8.74
C PHE A 97 17.68 -8.47 -9.96
N LEU A 98 18.99 -8.33 -9.74
CA LEU A 98 20.03 -8.24 -10.78
C LEU A 98 20.87 -9.52 -10.91
N GLN A 99 20.36 -10.68 -10.45
CA GLN A 99 20.99 -11.99 -10.66
C GLN A 99 20.21 -12.81 -11.68
#